data_AF-A0A4Q0Z2N1-F1
#
_entry.id   AF-A0A4Q0Z2N1-F1
#
_cell.length_a   1.000
_cell.length_b   1.000
_cell.length_c   1.000
_cell.angle_alpha   90.00
_cell.angle_beta   90.00
_cell.angle_gamma   90.00
#
_symmetry.space_group_name_H-M   'P 1'
#
loop_
_entity.id
_entity.type
_entity.pdbx_description
1 polymer ?
#
loop_
_entity_poly.entity_id
_entity_poly.type
_entity_poly.pdbx_seq_one_letter_code
_entity_poly.pdbx_strand_id
1 'polypeptide(L)'
;QLKKIEEYFNNYLNVQKNMPVLIKAKSIEKLIEDARILKNKYPNSYIPISILIDKKSFLDKNILLQNINLKNIKNQLDKKAVELGFKANYFKDAYILSNNKPTYTKESINDLGIDVLQFKDYFLTYANLPKDKIDEFSKYDYIENISIKTMFEQNLSSIYDELILYGIISVLFILFMLFLSTRDNYLLSFTYLIFPIALILSLSFFMTFNILHFFMLFVILSISIDFGIYLGSKELDKSTYIAILYSLFSTFAGFGVLIFSKINALFSIGIIASIGILAIALLIIILKRPSYDS
;
A
#
# COMPACT_ATOMS: atom_id res chain seq x y z
N GLN A 1 -18.27 -3.75 -21.14
CA GLN A 1 -17.75 -5.00 -20.54
C GLN A 1 -16.80 -4.74 -19.38
N LEU A 2 -15.76 -3.91 -19.53
CA LEU A 2 -14.83 -3.54 -18.45
C LEU A 2 -15.50 -3.03 -17.17
N LYS A 3 -16.44 -2.07 -17.24
CA LYS A 3 -17.20 -1.59 -16.07
C LYS A 3 -18.00 -2.68 -15.33
N LYS A 4 -18.59 -3.63 -16.06
CA LYS A 4 -19.31 -4.76 -15.45
C LYS A 4 -18.38 -5.75 -14.78
N ILE A 5 -17.19 -5.96 -15.36
CA ILE A 5 -16.13 -6.80 -14.78
C ILE A 5 -15.58 -6.11 -13.53
N GLU A 6 -15.33 -4.80 -13.59
CA GLU A 6 -14.89 -3.98 -12.46
C GLU A 6 -15.93 -3.95 -11.33
N GLU A 7 -17.22 -3.74 -11.63
CA GLU A 7 -18.30 -3.83 -10.64
C GLU A 7 -18.42 -5.23 -10.04
N TYR A 8 -18.27 -6.28 -10.85
CA TYR A 8 -18.23 -7.66 -10.38
C TYR A 8 -17.05 -7.86 -9.41
N PHE A 9 -15.83 -7.47 -9.80
CA PHE A 9 -14.66 -7.58 -8.93
C PHE A 9 -14.80 -6.73 -7.67
N ASN A 10 -15.25 -5.49 -7.75
CA ASN A 10 -15.43 -4.61 -6.60
C ASN A 10 -16.49 -5.15 -5.63
N ASN A 11 -17.60 -5.68 -6.14
CA ASN A 11 -18.62 -6.31 -5.30
C ASN A 11 -18.08 -7.56 -4.60
N TYR A 12 -17.41 -8.47 -5.32
CA TYR A 12 -16.87 -9.69 -4.71
C TYR A 12 -15.64 -9.46 -3.81
N LEU A 13 -14.81 -8.45 -4.10
CA LEU A 13 -13.67 -8.05 -3.26
C LEU A 13 -14.11 -7.30 -1.99
N ASN A 14 -15.17 -6.48 -2.06
CA ASN A 14 -15.79 -5.88 -0.87
C ASN A 14 -16.62 -6.89 -0.05
N VAL A 15 -17.05 -8.01 -0.64
CA VAL A 15 -17.74 -9.10 0.08
C VAL A 15 -16.80 -9.92 0.96
N GLN A 16 -15.48 -9.85 0.78
CA GLN A 16 -14.55 -10.43 1.74
C GLN A 16 -14.63 -9.65 3.06
N LYS A 17 -15.51 -10.11 3.96
CA LYS A 17 -15.70 -9.58 5.32
C LYS A 17 -14.44 -9.69 6.17
N ASN A 18 -13.55 -10.62 5.81
CA ASN A 18 -12.31 -10.86 6.53
C ASN A 18 -11.10 -10.46 5.69
N MET A 19 -10.01 -10.18 6.37
CA MET A 19 -8.75 -9.71 5.81
C MET A 19 -7.59 -10.51 6.40
N PRO A 20 -6.63 -10.92 5.56
CA PRO A 20 -5.46 -11.64 6.02
C PRO A 20 -4.53 -10.72 6.81
N VAL A 21 -4.08 -11.22 7.96
CA VAL A 21 -3.08 -10.61 8.83
C VAL A 21 -2.05 -11.67 9.24
N LEU A 22 -0.84 -11.25 9.59
CA LEU A 22 0.12 -12.10 10.28
C LEU A 22 0.00 -11.89 11.78
N ILE A 23 0.11 -13.00 12.50
CA ILE A 23 0.36 -13.01 13.94
C ILE A 23 1.85 -13.31 14.09
N LYS A 24 2.57 -12.51 14.88
CA LYS A 24 4.00 -12.69 15.17
C LYS A 24 4.26 -12.87 16.65
N ALA A 25 5.13 -13.81 17.01
CA ALA A 25 5.57 -14.00 18.38
C ALA A 25 6.99 -14.56 18.45
N LYS A 26 7.70 -14.33 19.56
CA LYS A 26 9.08 -14.84 19.75
C LYS A 26 9.16 -16.34 20.03
N SER A 27 8.03 -16.99 20.33
CA SER A 27 7.95 -18.43 20.56
C SER A 27 6.62 -18.97 20.05
N ILE A 28 6.61 -20.27 19.70
CA ILE A 28 5.41 -20.99 19.26
C ILE A 28 4.32 -20.96 20.35
N GLU A 29 4.70 -21.12 21.62
CA GLU A 29 3.76 -21.07 22.73
C GLU A 29 3.04 -19.72 22.79
N LYS A 30 3.80 -18.62 22.64
CA LYS A 30 3.24 -17.28 22.66
C LYS A 30 2.35 -17.03 21.43
N LEU A 31 2.73 -17.57 20.28
CA LEU A 31 1.94 -17.51 19.05
C LEU A 31 0.57 -18.17 19.22
N ILE A 32 0.52 -19.34 19.87
CA ILE A 32 -0.73 -20.05 20.16
C ILE A 32 -1.59 -19.25 21.16
N GLU A 33 -0.97 -18.71 22.21
CA GLU A 33 -1.67 -17.88 23.20
C GLU A 33 -2.33 -16.66 22.56
N ASP A 34 -1.58 -15.88 21.79
CA ASP A 34 -2.06 -14.65 21.14
C ASP A 34 -3.16 -14.96 20.10
N ALA A 35 -3.02 -16.06 19.36
CA ALA A 35 -4.04 -16.53 18.44
C ALA A 35 -5.34 -16.96 19.14
N ARG A 36 -5.27 -17.55 20.33
CA ARG A 36 -6.47 -17.89 21.13
C ARG A 36 -7.16 -16.65 21.69
N ILE A 37 -6.39 -15.66 22.14
CA ILE A 37 -6.93 -14.36 22.56
C ILE A 37 -7.71 -13.74 21.40
N LEU A 38 -7.14 -13.74 20.20
CA LEU A 38 -7.83 -13.26 19.00
C LEU A 38 -9.06 -14.09 18.65
N LYS A 39 -9.00 -15.42 18.74
CA LYS A 39 -10.13 -16.30 18.42
C LYS A 39 -11.30 -16.09 19.40
N ASN A 40 -11.02 -15.87 20.68
CA ASN A 40 -12.03 -15.57 21.68
C ASN A 40 -12.68 -14.20 21.43
N LYS A 41 -11.88 -13.20 21.02
CA LYS A 41 -12.38 -11.85 20.71
C LYS A 41 -13.15 -11.80 19.39
N TYR A 42 -12.74 -12.59 18.40
CA TYR A 42 -13.34 -12.65 17.07
C TYR A 42 -13.74 -14.10 16.71
N PRO A 43 -14.84 -14.63 17.27
CA PRO A 43 -15.22 -16.04 17.15
C PRO A 43 -15.39 -16.54 15.71
N ASN A 44 -15.88 -15.67 14.82
CA ASN A 44 -16.13 -15.98 13.41
C ASN A 44 -14.88 -15.85 12.52
N SER A 45 -13.73 -15.47 13.09
CA SER A 45 -12.48 -15.33 12.36
C SER A 45 -11.81 -16.67 12.14
N TYR A 46 -11.11 -16.81 11.02
CA TYR A 46 -10.35 -18.02 10.72
C TYR A 46 -8.91 -17.84 11.20
N ILE A 47 -8.57 -18.54 12.28
CA ILE A 47 -7.26 -18.46 12.95
C ILE A 47 -6.79 -19.90 13.22
N PRO A 48 -6.08 -20.55 12.28
CA PRO A 48 -5.82 -21.99 12.34
C PRO A 48 -5.11 -22.43 13.62
N ILE A 49 -4.03 -21.73 14.00
CA ILE A 49 -3.20 -22.09 15.14
C ILE A 49 -3.94 -22.03 16.50
N SER A 50 -5.07 -21.31 16.56
CA SER A 50 -5.87 -21.16 17.79
C SER A 50 -6.50 -22.47 18.29
N ILE A 51 -6.57 -23.49 17.42
CA ILE A 51 -7.07 -24.83 17.79
C ILE A 51 -6.11 -25.59 18.71
N LEU A 52 -4.82 -25.24 18.69
CA LEU A 52 -3.80 -25.86 19.51
C LEU A 52 -4.01 -25.51 21.00
N ILE A 53 -3.57 -26.42 21.85
CA ILE A 53 -3.72 -26.29 23.31
C ILE A 53 -2.57 -25.44 23.85
N ASP A 54 -2.88 -24.28 24.41
CA ASP A 54 -1.93 -23.45 25.15
C ASP A 54 -1.78 -23.93 26.60
N LYS A 55 -0.75 -23.41 27.30
CA LYS A 55 -0.48 -23.74 28.71
C LYS A 55 -1.69 -23.56 29.63
N LYS A 56 -2.45 -22.48 29.50
CA LYS A 56 -3.58 -22.20 30.40
C LYS A 56 -4.70 -23.21 30.17
N SER A 57 -5.11 -23.41 28.92
CA SER A 57 -6.16 -24.38 28.60
C SER A 57 -5.77 -25.82 28.94
N PHE A 58 -4.48 -26.17 28.87
CA PHE A 58 -3.99 -27.47 29.32
C PHE A 58 -4.20 -27.67 30.82
N LEU A 59 -3.81 -26.69 31.64
CA LEU A 59 -3.98 -26.74 33.10
C LEU A 59 -5.45 -26.81 33.49
N ASP A 60 -6.30 -25.97 32.88
CA ASP A 60 -7.73 -25.94 33.16
C ASP A 60 -8.40 -27.30 32.84
N LYS A 61 -8.05 -27.90 31.69
CA LYS A 61 -8.51 -29.24 31.32
C LYS A 61 -7.98 -30.33 32.25
N ASN A 62 -6.72 -30.23 32.68
CA ASN A 62 -6.13 -31.22 33.58
C ASN A 62 -6.83 -31.21 34.95
N ILE A 63 -7.10 -30.02 35.51
CA ILE A 63 -7.88 -29.88 36.76
C ILE A 63 -9.29 -30.47 36.58
N LEU A 64 -9.96 -30.16 35.47
CA LEU A 64 -11.28 -30.71 35.17
C LEU A 64 -11.25 -32.23 35.10
N LEU A 65 -10.24 -32.82 34.45
CA LEU A 65 -10.11 -34.27 34.32
C LEU A 65 -9.74 -34.96 35.64
N GLN A 66 -8.97 -34.30 36.51
CA GLN A 66 -8.64 -34.78 37.86
C GLN A 66 -9.87 -34.80 38.78
N ASN A 67 -10.81 -33.87 38.60
CA ASN A 67 -12.05 -33.83 39.35
C ASN A 67 -13.05 -34.95 38.95
N ILE A 68 -12.84 -35.57 37.79
CA ILE A 68 -13.68 -36.69 37.33
C ILE A 68 -13.12 -37.99 37.90
N ASN A 69 -13.98 -38.81 38.51
CA ASN A 69 -13.59 -40.14 38.99
C ASN A 69 -13.47 -41.15 37.83
N LEU A 70 -12.43 -40.97 37.01
CA LEU A 70 -12.13 -41.82 35.85
C LEU A 70 -11.91 -43.30 36.24
N LYS A 71 -11.41 -43.56 37.45
CA LYS A 71 -11.25 -44.92 37.97
C LYS A 71 -12.58 -45.63 38.14
N ASN A 72 -13.60 -44.95 38.67
CA ASN A 72 -14.94 -45.51 38.78
C ASN A 72 -15.57 -45.76 37.40
N ILE A 73 -15.41 -44.80 36.47
CA ILE A 73 -15.89 -44.95 35.09
C ILE A 73 -15.24 -46.16 34.41
N LYS A 74 -13.92 -46.34 34.57
CA LYS A 74 -13.20 -47.50 34.05
C LYS A 74 -13.72 -48.81 34.64
N ASN A 75 -13.93 -48.88 35.95
CA ASN A 75 -14.48 -50.08 36.59
C ASN A 75 -15.89 -50.43 36.07
N GLN A 76 -16.73 -49.42 35.81
CA GLN A 76 -18.06 -49.63 35.22
C GLN A 76 -17.98 -50.07 33.77
N LEU A 77 -17.06 -49.50 32.99
CA LEU A 77 -16.78 -49.89 31.62
C LEU A 77 -16.36 -51.37 31.56
N ASP A 78 -15.41 -51.79 32.40
CA ASP A 78 -14.88 -53.15 32.39
C ASP A 78 -15.97 -54.18 32.78
N LYS A 79 -16.83 -53.86 33.76
CA LYS A 79 -17.97 -54.72 34.11
C LYS A 79 -18.94 -54.90 32.93
N LYS A 80 -19.38 -53.79 32.33
CA LYS A 80 -20.30 -53.83 31.19
C LYS A 80 -19.68 -54.49 29.96
N ALA A 81 -18.37 -54.30 29.72
CA ALA A 81 -17.66 -54.92 28.62
C ALA A 81 -17.71 -56.45 28.72
N VAL A 82 -17.48 -57.00 29.91
CA VAL A 82 -17.58 -58.45 30.15
C VAL A 82 -19.02 -58.95 29.97
N GLU A 83 -20.02 -58.22 30.48
CA GLU A 83 -21.44 -58.56 30.29
C GLU A 83 -21.86 -58.61 28.81
N LEU A 84 -21.28 -57.75 27.98
CA LEU A 84 -21.54 -57.69 26.53
C LEU A 84 -20.69 -58.68 25.72
N GLY A 85 -19.86 -59.50 26.37
CA GLY A 85 -19.05 -60.54 25.72
C GLY A 85 -17.67 -60.08 25.22
N PHE A 86 -17.19 -58.89 25.60
CA PHE A 86 -15.80 -58.51 25.37
C PHE A 86 -14.86 -59.28 26.30
N LYS A 87 -13.61 -59.48 25.86
CA LYS A 87 -12.57 -60.08 26.71
C LYS A 87 -12.30 -59.19 27.93
N ALA A 88 -11.98 -59.81 29.07
CA ALA A 88 -11.48 -59.08 30.23
C ALA A 88 -10.26 -58.23 29.83
N ASN A 89 -10.20 -56.99 30.34
CA ASN A 89 -9.16 -56.00 30.02
C ASN A 89 -9.10 -55.54 28.55
N TYR A 90 -10.17 -55.75 27.75
CA TYR A 90 -10.22 -55.24 26.37
C TYR A 90 -9.99 -53.72 26.31
N PHE A 91 -10.51 -52.98 27.27
CA PHE A 91 -10.36 -51.52 27.40
C PHE A 91 -9.29 -51.11 28.43
N LYS A 92 -8.23 -51.91 28.62
CA LYS A 92 -7.19 -51.64 29.61
C LYS A 92 -6.57 -50.24 29.49
N ASP A 93 -6.51 -49.69 28.27
CA ASP A 93 -5.90 -48.39 27.97
C ASP A 93 -6.91 -47.23 28.04
N ALA A 94 -8.20 -47.51 28.26
CA ALA A 94 -9.23 -46.49 28.38
C ALA A 94 -9.10 -45.72 29.70
N TYR A 95 -9.42 -44.42 29.62
CA TYR A 95 -9.45 -43.50 30.75
C TYR A 95 -8.14 -43.43 31.56
N ILE A 96 -6.99 -43.77 30.95
CA ILE A 96 -5.67 -43.51 31.51
C ILE A 96 -5.30 -42.05 31.20
N LEU A 97 -5.06 -41.26 32.24
CA LEU A 97 -4.62 -39.88 32.10
C LEU A 97 -3.13 -39.82 31.74
N SER A 98 -2.83 -39.21 30.59
CA SER A 98 -1.48 -38.73 30.28
C SER A 98 -1.37 -37.27 30.69
N ASN A 99 -0.45 -36.97 31.60
CA ASN A 99 -0.25 -35.62 32.13
C ASN A 99 0.80 -34.82 31.35
N ASN A 100 1.27 -35.33 30.21
CA ASN A 100 2.30 -34.67 29.43
C ASN A 100 1.66 -33.57 28.58
N LYS A 101 2.13 -32.33 28.78
CA LYS A 101 1.74 -31.22 27.92
C LYS A 101 2.20 -31.51 26.49
N PRO A 102 1.34 -31.32 25.47
CA PRO A 102 1.79 -31.40 24.09
C PRO A 102 2.86 -30.33 23.84
N THR A 103 3.98 -30.77 23.25
CA THR A 103 5.04 -29.88 22.79
C THR A 103 4.89 -29.73 21.28
N TYR A 104 4.83 -28.49 20.82
CA TYR A 104 4.68 -28.19 19.39
C TYR A 104 5.99 -27.62 18.86
N THR A 105 6.53 -28.28 17.84
CA THR A 105 7.59 -27.74 17.00
C THR A 105 6.98 -27.16 15.73
N LYS A 106 7.75 -26.32 15.02
CA LYS A 106 7.32 -25.74 13.74
C LYS A 106 6.92 -26.84 12.75
N GLU A 107 7.72 -27.90 12.66
CA GLU A 107 7.46 -29.04 11.77
C GLU A 107 6.14 -29.73 12.15
N SER A 108 5.94 -30.02 13.45
CA SER A 108 4.72 -30.69 13.90
C SER A 108 3.44 -29.88 13.64
N ILE A 109 3.54 -28.54 13.65
CA ILE A 109 2.41 -27.66 13.37
C ILE A 109 2.14 -27.61 11.86
N ASN A 110 3.19 -27.55 11.05
CA ASN A 110 3.08 -27.58 9.59
C ASN A 110 2.49 -28.92 9.10
N ASP A 111 2.85 -30.04 9.72
CA ASP A 111 2.27 -31.37 9.43
C ASP A 111 0.76 -31.45 9.74
N LEU A 112 0.25 -30.59 10.63
CA LEU A 112 -1.18 -30.44 10.90
C LEU A 112 -1.90 -29.55 9.86
N GLY A 113 -1.19 -29.08 8.83
CA GLY A 113 -1.72 -28.17 7.81
C GLY A 113 -1.84 -26.72 8.28
N ILE A 114 -1.10 -26.33 9.32
CA ILE A 114 -1.05 -24.97 9.84
C ILE A 114 0.31 -24.38 9.52
N ASP A 115 0.35 -23.37 8.66
CA ASP A 115 1.61 -22.75 8.27
C ASP A 115 2.19 -21.87 9.38
N VAL A 116 3.36 -22.29 9.89
CA VAL A 116 4.22 -21.51 10.77
C VAL A 116 5.56 -21.30 10.09
N LEU A 117 5.92 -20.03 9.92
CA LEU A 117 7.19 -19.60 9.36
C LEU A 117 8.07 -19.04 10.47
N GLN A 118 9.39 -19.19 10.33
CA GLN A 118 10.35 -18.53 11.20
C GLN A 118 11.05 -17.46 10.37
N PHE A 119 11.01 -16.22 10.83
CA PHE A 119 11.65 -15.08 10.21
C PHE A 119 12.42 -14.29 11.26
N LYS A 120 13.75 -14.30 11.16
CA LYS A 120 14.64 -13.77 12.21
C LYS A 120 14.31 -14.41 13.57
N ASP A 121 14.04 -13.59 14.59
CA ASP A 121 13.73 -14.01 15.96
C ASP A 121 12.23 -14.25 16.21
N TYR A 122 11.41 -14.29 15.15
CA TYR A 122 9.96 -14.39 15.26
C TYR A 122 9.41 -15.61 14.52
N PHE A 123 8.38 -16.20 15.10
CA PHE A 123 7.47 -17.13 14.46
C PHE A 123 6.25 -16.37 13.94
N LEU A 124 5.84 -16.68 12.72
CA LEU A 124 4.76 -16.04 11.98
C LEU A 124 3.73 -17.08 11.58
N THR A 125 2.46 -16.73 11.68
CA THR A 125 1.36 -17.51 11.11
C THR A 125 0.27 -16.56 10.62
N TYR A 126 -0.65 -17.05 9.80
CA TYR A 126 -1.70 -16.23 9.20
C TYR A 126 -3.02 -16.36 9.95
N ALA A 127 -3.82 -15.29 9.89
CA ALA A 127 -5.18 -15.24 10.39
C ALA A 127 -6.04 -14.37 9.46
N ASN A 128 -7.33 -14.69 9.36
CA ASN A 128 -8.31 -13.87 8.64
C ASN A 128 -9.25 -13.21 9.65
N LEU A 129 -9.05 -11.91 9.89
CA LEU A 129 -9.79 -11.10 10.87
C LEU A 129 -10.82 -10.18 10.18
N PRO A 130 -11.86 -9.69 10.87
CA PRO A 130 -12.94 -8.91 10.26
C PRO A 130 -12.45 -7.51 9.83
N LYS A 131 -12.69 -7.12 8.57
CA LYS A 131 -12.23 -5.82 8.02
C LYS A 131 -12.80 -4.61 8.76
N ASP A 132 -14.00 -4.72 9.32
CA ASP A 132 -14.66 -3.66 10.10
C ASP A 132 -13.97 -3.38 11.45
N LYS A 133 -13.02 -4.23 11.86
CA LYS A 133 -12.33 -4.15 13.15
C LYS A 133 -10.84 -3.86 13.05
N ILE A 134 -10.37 -3.38 11.89
CA ILE A 134 -8.95 -3.08 11.63
C ILE A 134 -8.36 -2.18 12.72
N ASP A 135 -9.03 -1.09 13.09
CA ASP A 135 -8.52 -0.14 14.08
C ASP A 135 -8.39 -0.73 15.49
N GLU A 136 -9.15 -1.79 15.80
CA GLU A 136 -9.06 -2.45 17.11
C GLU A 136 -7.87 -3.40 17.16
N PHE A 137 -7.67 -4.22 16.14
CA PHE A 137 -6.63 -5.24 16.17
C PHE A 137 -5.26 -4.73 15.69
N SER A 138 -5.22 -3.64 14.91
CA SER A 138 -3.94 -3.01 14.52
C SER A 138 -3.21 -2.37 15.70
N LYS A 139 -3.87 -2.24 16.87
CA LYS A 139 -3.24 -1.80 18.13
C LYS A 139 -2.43 -2.90 18.80
N TYR A 140 -2.57 -4.16 18.39
CA TYR A 140 -1.81 -5.25 18.96
C TYR A 140 -0.43 -5.32 18.29
N ASP A 141 0.63 -5.19 19.07
CA ASP A 141 2.02 -5.24 18.58
C ASP A 141 2.38 -6.56 17.87
N TYR A 142 1.62 -7.62 18.12
CA TYR A 142 1.80 -8.95 17.55
C TYR A 142 1.01 -9.18 16.24
N ILE A 143 0.30 -8.17 15.73
CA ILE A 143 -0.45 -8.27 14.47
C ILE A 143 0.20 -7.38 13.42
N GLU A 144 0.52 -7.98 12.28
CA GLU A 144 1.02 -7.26 11.11
C GLU A 144 -0.01 -7.37 9.99
N ASN A 145 -0.35 -6.21 9.43
CA ASN A 145 -1.28 -6.12 8.32
C ASN A 145 -0.55 -6.46 7.00
N ILE A 146 -1.02 -7.51 6.29
CA ILE A 146 -0.44 -7.94 4.99
C ILE A 146 -1.28 -7.49 3.80
N SER A 147 -2.32 -6.67 4.00
CA SER A 147 -3.10 -6.18 2.87
C SER A 147 -2.19 -5.31 2.01
N ILE A 148 -1.74 -5.89 0.89
CA ILE A 148 -0.94 -5.24 -0.13
C ILE A 148 -1.62 -3.95 -0.56
N LYS A 149 -2.96 -3.96 -0.66
CA LYS A 149 -3.77 -2.79 -0.95
C LYS A 149 -3.55 -1.67 0.07
N THR A 150 -3.62 -1.95 1.37
CA THR A 150 -3.49 -0.91 2.41
C THR A 150 -2.06 -0.42 2.52
N MET A 151 -1.05 -1.30 2.42
CA MET A 151 0.35 -0.86 2.37
C MET A 151 0.62 0.02 1.15
N PHE A 152 0.05 -0.33 0.01
CA PHE A 152 0.19 0.44 -1.22
C PHE A 152 -0.55 1.78 -1.15
N GLU A 153 -1.78 1.82 -0.65
CA GLU A 153 -2.56 3.05 -0.45
C GLU A 153 -1.87 4.00 0.54
N GLN A 154 -1.36 3.48 1.66
CA GLN A 154 -0.62 4.27 2.65
C GLN A 154 0.67 4.86 2.04
N ASN A 155 1.46 4.03 1.34
CA ASN A 155 2.68 4.50 0.69
C ASN A 155 2.39 5.52 -0.42
N LEU A 156 1.34 5.31 -1.21
CA LEU A 156 0.92 6.28 -2.23
C LEU A 156 0.51 7.61 -1.61
N SER A 157 -0.26 7.59 -0.52
CA SER A 157 -0.65 8.81 0.20
C SER A 157 0.57 9.58 0.68
N SER A 158 1.54 8.89 1.30
CA SER A 158 2.80 9.51 1.74
C SER A 158 3.55 10.16 0.57
N ILE A 159 3.63 9.48 -0.57
CA ILE A 159 4.28 10.01 -1.78
C ILE A 159 3.54 11.26 -2.29
N TYR A 160 2.20 11.25 -2.28
CA TYR A 160 1.42 12.44 -2.66
C TYR A 160 1.69 13.63 -1.73
N ASP A 161 1.71 13.40 -0.42
CA ASP A 161 1.96 14.45 0.57
C ASP A 161 3.37 15.03 0.43
N GLU A 162 4.37 14.16 0.26
CA GLU A 162 5.76 14.57 0.00
C GLU A 162 5.89 15.37 -1.30
N LEU A 163 5.25 14.93 -2.40
CA LEU A 163 5.26 15.64 -3.67
C LEU A 163 4.63 17.02 -3.59
N ILE A 164 3.52 17.15 -2.87
CA ILE A 164 2.86 18.46 -2.66
C ILE A 164 3.77 19.37 -1.83
N LEU A 165 4.35 18.85 -0.73
CA LEU A 165 5.24 19.61 0.14
C LEU A 165 6.49 20.10 -0.62
N TYR A 166 7.22 19.19 -1.25
CA TYR A 166 8.41 19.54 -2.03
C TYR A 166 8.06 20.39 -3.26
N GLY A 167 6.89 20.17 -3.84
CA GLY A 167 6.34 21.00 -4.91
C GLY A 167 6.14 22.45 -4.49
N ILE A 168 5.50 22.69 -3.36
CA ILE A 168 5.29 24.04 -2.80
C ILE A 168 6.64 24.71 -2.51
N ILE A 169 7.56 23.98 -1.87
CA ILE A 169 8.91 24.49 -1.57
C ILE A 169 9.64 24.88 -2.87
N SER A 170 9.54 24.05 -3.91
CA SER A 170 10.16 24.31 -5.21
C SER A 170 9.56 25.54 -5.87
N VAL A 171 8.24 25.71 -5.87
CA VAL A 171 7.57 26.90 -6.41
C VAL A 171 8.00 28.16 -5.67
N LEU A 172 8.07 28.13 -4.34
CA LEU A 172 8.55 29.27 -3.54
C LEU A 172 9.99 29.63 -3.88
N PHE A 173 10.87 28.64 -3.98
CA PHE A 173 12.27 28.83 -4.37
C PHE A 173 12.38 29.44 -5.77
N ILE A 174 11.56 28.98 -6.70
CA ILE A 174 11.49 29.48 -8.08
C ILE A 174 11.04 30.94 -8.12
N LEU A 175 10.00 31.31 -7.37
CA LEU A 175 9.53 32.69 -7.30
C LEU A 175 10.60 33.61 -6.71
N PHE A 176 11.31 33.12 -5.70
CA PHE A 176 12.44 33.82 -5.12
C PHE A 176 13.59 34.02 -6.12
N MET A 177 13.96 32.98 -6.87
CA MET A 177 14.98 33.06 -7.92
C MET A 177 14.58 34.00 -9.06
N LEU A 178 13.32 33.95 -9.49
CA LEU A 178 12.78 34.87 -10.49
C LEU A 178 12.85 36.33 -10.03
N PHE A 179 12.47 36.59 -8.78
CA PHE A 179 12.54 37.93 -8.19
C PHE A 179 13.98 38.46 -8.15
N LEU A 180 14.95 37.62 -7.79
CA LEU A 180 16.37 38.00 -7.80
C LEU A 180 16.92 38.21 -9.21
N SER A 181 16.57 37.35 -10.15
CA SER A 181 17.16 37.33 -11.50
C SER A 181 16.55 38.37 -12.44
N THR A 182 15.28 38.71 -12.27
CA THR A 182 14.53 39.55 -13.24
C THR A 182 14.06 40.85 -12.58
N ARG A 183 15.02 41.76 -12.34
CA ARG A 183 14.81 43.01 -11.60
C ARG A 183 13.67 43.89 -12.15
N ASP A 184 13.69 44.23 -13.45
CA ASP A 184 12.73 45.19 -14.05
C ASP A 184 11.56 44.51 -14.80
N ASN A 185 11.71 43.25 -15.22
CA ASN A 185 10.76 42.53 -16.09
C ASN A 185 10.13 41.28 -15.42
N TYR A 186 9.98 41.31 -14.09
CA TYR A 186 9.45 40.17 -13.34
C TYR A 186 8.04 39.74 -13.79
N LEU A 187 7.17 40.68 -14.17
CA LEU A 187 5.81 40.39 -14.63
C LEU A 187 5.77 39.58 -15.94
N LEU A 188 6.68 39.88 -16.86
CA LEU A 188 6.80 39.14 -18.12
C LEU A 188 7.24 37.70 -17.82
N SER A 189 8.28 37.54 -17.02
CA SER A 189 8.84 36.23 -16.64
C SER A 189 7.83 35.39 -15.85
N PHE A 190 7.02 36.04 -15.01
CA PHE A 190 5.96 35.40 -14.24
C PHE A 190 4.80 34.90 -15.11
N THR A 191 4.54 35.56 -16.25
CA THR A 191 3.53 35.10 -17.22
C THR A 191 3.90 33.76 -17.83
N TYR A 192 5.20 33.54 -18.10
CA TYR A 192 5.71 32.24 -18.56
C TYR A 192 5.56 31.13 -17.51
N LEU A 193 5.44 31.47 -16.23
CA LEU A 193 5.15 30.50 -15.17
C LEU A 193 3.64 30.23 -15.06
N ILE A 194 2.81 31.28 -14.93
CA ILE A 194 1.38 31.10 -14.66
C ILE A 194 0.64 30.45 -15.83
N PHE A 195 0.90 30.87 -17.05
CA PHE A 195 0.08 30.48 -18.19
C PHE A 195 0.17 28.98 -18.52
N PRO A 196 1.37 28.34 -18.60
CA PRO A 196 1.46 26.90 -18.75
C PRO A 196 0.79 26.13 -17.60
N ILE A 197 0.96 26.58 -16.35
CA ILE A 197 0.29 25.95 -15.20
C ILE A 197 -1.23 26.04 -15.34
N ALA A 198 -1.77 27.22 -15.68
CA ALA A 198 -3.20 27.42 -15.82
C ALA A 198 -3.78 26.51 -16.91
N LEU A 199 -3.11 26.38 -18.05
CA LEU A 199 -3.51 25.48 -19.12
C LEU A 199 -3.45 24.02 -18.68
N ILE A 200 -2.37 23.60 -18.01
CA ILE A 200 -2.25 22.24 -17.49
C ILE A 200 -3.35 21.96 -16.47
N LEU A 201 -3.57 22.83 -15.49
CA LEU A 201 -4.61 22.66 -14.47
C LEU A 201 -6.01 22.67 -15.06
N SER A 202 -6.26 23.39 -16.17
CA SER A 202 -7.55 23.33 -16.87
C SER A 202 -7.88 21.92 -17.40
N LEU A 203 -6.87 21.07 -17.61
CA LEU A 203 -7.10 19.67 -17.98
C LEU A 203 -7.78 18.87 -16.87
N SER A 204 -7.66 19.30 -15.60
CA SER A 204 -8.32 18.62 -14.48
C SER A 204 -9.85 18.57 -14.63
N PHE A 205 -10.44 19.48 -15.42
CA PHE A 205 -11.87 19.43 -15.76
C PHE A 205 -12.23 18.26 -16.70
N PHE A 206 -11.27 17.73 -17.45
CA PHE A 206 -11.49 16.68 -18.44
C PHE A 206 -10.87 15.33 -18.05
N MET A 207 -9.92 15.32 -17.12
CA MET A 207 -9.20 14.11 -16.71
C MET A 207 -8.79 14.10 -15.25
N THR A 208 -8.67 12.91 -14.67
CA THR A 208 -8.16 12.73 -13.31
C THR A 208 -6.64 12.78 -13.28
N PHE A 209 -6.10 13.57 -12.36
CA PHE A 209 -4.65 13.69 -12.20
C PHE A 209 -4.12 12.53 -11.38
N ASN A 210 -2.96 12.04 -11.79
CA ASN A 210 -2.17 11.06 -11.07
C ASN A 210 -0.80 11.66 -10.74
N ILE A 211 -0.02 10.94 -9.92
CA ILE A 211 1.33 11.31 -9.49
C ILE A 211 2.22 11.79 -10.66
N LEU A 212 2.14 11.11 -11.81
CA LEU A 212 3.00 11.41 -12.96
C LEU A 212 2.62 12.72 -13.67
N HIS A 213 1.34 13.11 -13.62
CA HIS A 213 0.94 14.42 -14.13
C HIS A 213 1.53 15.55 -13.28
N PHE A 214 1.49 15.40 -11.95
CA PHE A 214 2.09 16.37 -11.03
C PHE A 214 3.61 16.42 -11.17
N PHE A 215 4.26 15.26 -11.29
CA PHE A 215 5.69 15.18 -11.56
C PHE A 215 6.06 15.98 -12.82
N MET A 216 5.36 15.74 -13.94
CA MET A 216 5.65 16.47 -15.18
C MET A 216 5.24 17.94 -15.14
N LEU A 217 4.22 18.31 -14.36
CA LEU A 217 3.90 19.71 -14.13
C LEU A 217 5.10 20.46 -13.52
N PHE A 218 5.79 19.87 -12.53
CA PHE A 218 6.98 20.49 -11.94
C PHE A 218 8.18 20.55 -12.91
N VAL A 219 8.35 19.55 -13.77
CA VAL A 219 9.37 19.57 -14.82
C VAL A 219 9.09 20.70 -15.82
N ILE A 220 7.85 20.81 -16.30
CA ILE A 220 7.44 21.89 -17.20
C ILE A 220 7.55 23.25 -16.52
N LEU A 221 7.19 23.36 -15.25
CA LEU A 221 7.35 24.58 -14.48
C LEU A 221 8.81 25.04 -14.50
N SER A 222 9.74 24.14 -14.19
CA SER A 222 11.19 24.39 -14.20
C SER A 222 11.66 24.92 -15.56
N ILE A 223 11.26 24.23 -16.64
CA ILE A 223 11.57 24.63 -18.02
C ILE A 223 10.95 26.00 -18.36
N SER A 224 9.73 26.27 -17.91
CA SER A 224 9.02 27.51 -18.18
C SER A 224 9.73 28.74 -17.59
N ILE A 225 10.38 28.57 -16.44
CA ILE A 225 11.13 29.64 -15.77
C ILE A 225 12.39 29.98 -16.54
N ASP A 226 13.14 28.97 -17.00
CA ASP A 226 14.33 29.19 -17.82
C ASP A 226 13.96 30.07 -19.02
N PHE A 227 12.88 29.72 -19.72
CA PHE A 227 12.39 30.53 -20.83
C PHE A 227 11.89 31.92 -20.42
N GLY A 228 11.18 32.03 -19.29
CA GLY A 228 10.77 33.31 -18.72
C GLY A 228 11.97 34.25 -18.46
N ILE A 229 13.07 33.71 -17.92
CA ILE A 229 14.31 34.46 -17.67
C ILE A 229 14.99 34.86 -18.97
N TYR A 230 15.19 33.92 -19.91
CA TYR A 230 15.81 34.21 -21.21
C TYR A 230 15.01 35.23 -22.02
N LEU A 231 13.68 35.20 -21.92
CA LEU A 231 12.80 36.13 -22.63
C LEU A 231 12.55 37.43 -21.87
N GLY A 232 12.89 37.49 -20.58
CA GLY A 232 12.84 38.70 -19.76
C GLY A 232 14.01 39.66 -20.00
N SER A 233 15.08 39.25 -20.69
CA SER A 233 16.24 40.10 -21.00
C SER A 233 15.92 41.21 -22.03
N LYS A 234 16.62 42.35 -21.96
CA LYS A 234 16.30 43.55 -22.76
C LYS A 234 16.59 43.40 -24.26
N GLU A 235 17.55 42.55 -24.64
CA GLU A 235 17.93 42.32 -26.04
C GLU A 235 17.86 40.82 -26.34
N LEU A 236 17.03 40.46 -27.32
CA LEU A 236 16.91 39.08 -27.80
C LEU A 236 17.52 38.98 -29.18
N ASP A 237 18.70 38.41 -29.24
CA ASP A 237 19.31 38.05 -30.52
C ASP A 237 18.47 36.96 -31.21
N LYS A 238 18.42 37.02 -32.54
CA LYS A 238 17.73 36.06 -33.40
C LYS A 238 18.27 34.65 -33.18
N SER A 239 19.57 34.51 -32.93
CA SER A 239 20.19 33.21 -32.64
C SER A 239 19.62 32.59 -31.36
N THR A 240 19.46 33.38 -30.29
CA THR A 240 18.85 32.98 -29.02
C THR A 240 17.39 32.57 -29.19
N TYR A 241 16.61 33.34 -29.96
CA TYR A 241 15.22 33.00 -30.26
C TYR A 241 15.09 31.65 -30.98
N ILE A 242 15.94 31.41 -31.99
CA ILE A 242 15.96 30.15 -32.74
C ILE A 242 16.39 28.98 -31.83
N ALA A 243 17.42 29.18 -31.00
CA ALA A 243 17.88 28.16 -30.06
C ALA A 243 16.80 27.76 -29.05
N ILE A 244 16.04 28.72 -28.53
CA ILE A 244 14.90 28.49 -27.65
C ILE A 244 13.83 27.63 -28.33
N LEU A 245 13.47 27.96 -29.58
CA LEU A 245 12.50 27.16 -30.34
C LEU A 245 12.99 25.73 -30.58
N TYR A 246 14.26 25.54 -30.97
CA TYR A 246 14.84 24.20 -31.12
C TYR A 246 14.83 23.42 -29.81
N SER A 247 15.12 24.08 -28.69
CA SER A 247 15.03 23.46 -27.36
C SER A 247 13.60 22.99 -27.07
N LEU A 248 12.58 23.80 -27.35
CA LEU A 248 11.17 23.40 -27.17
C LEU A 248 10.78 22.23 -28.06
N PHE A 249 11.19 22.22 -29.33
CA PHE A 249 10.94 21.11 -30.25
C PHE A 249 11.64 19.83 -29.78
N SER A 250 12.88 19.91 -29.29
CA SER A 250 13.61 18.77 -28.74
C SER A 250 12.90 18.21 -27.50
N THR A 251 12.45 19.08 -26.59
CA THR A 251 11.69 18.64 -25.40
C THR A 251 10.34 18.04 -25.78
N PHE A 252 9.67 18.56 -26.82
CA PHE A 252 8.44 17.98 -27.33
C PHE A 252 8.69 16.61 -27.97
N ALA A 253 9.77 16.45 -28.71
CA ALA A 253 10.16 15.16 -29.27
C ALA A 253 10.49 14.13 -28.17
N GLY A 254 11.17 14.56 -27.10
CA GLY A 254 11.54 13.70 -25.98
C GLY A 254 10.36 13.27 -25.11
N PHE A 255 9.55 14.21 -24.64
CA PHE A 255 8.45 13.95 -23.71
C PHE A 255 7.07 14.01 -24.35
N GLY A 256 6.82 14.95 -25.25
CA GLY A 256 5.51 15.15 -25.88
C GLY A 256 5.05 13.96 -26.74
N VAL A 257 5.96 13.29 -27.45
CA VAL A 257 5.66 12.09 -28.26
C VAL A 257 5.05 10.95 -27.42
N LEU A 258 5.26 10.94 -26.10
CA LEU A 258 4.69 9.95 -25.20
C LEU A 258 3.15 10.00 -25.12
N ILE A 259 2.51 11.07 -25.62
CA ILE A 259 1.05 11.15 -25.77
C ILE A 259 0.47 10.04 -26.67
N PHE A 260 1.28 9.46 -27.56
CA PHE A 260 0.85 8.33 -28.41
C PHE A 260 1.02 6.96 -27.74
N SER A 261 1.55 6.92 -26.51
CA SER A 261 1.78 5.68 -25.79
C SER A 261 0.47 5.06 -25.30
N LYS A 262 0.35 3.74 -25.44
CA LYS A 262 -0.75 2.96 -24.86
C LYS A 262 -0.58 2.70 -23.36
N ILE A 263 0.58 3.04 -22.80
CA ILE A 263 0.86 2.88 -21.37
C ILE A 263 0.40 4.15 -20.65
N ASN A 264 -0.60 4.04 -19.77
CA ASN A 264 -1.21 5.17 -19.05
C ASN A 264 -0.16 6.07 -18.37
N ALA A 265 0.87 5.48 -17.77
CA ALA A 265 1.95 6.24 -17.13
C ALA A 265 2.69 7.17 -18.11
N LEU A 266 3.04 6.66 -19.29
CA LEU A 266 3.75 7.44 -20.32
C LEU A 266 2.81 8.45 -20.98
N PHE A 267 1.55 8.07 -21.20
CA PHE A 267 0.53 8.99 -21.69
C PHE A 267 0.35 10.20 -20.78
N SER A 268 0.26 9.97 -19.46
CA SER A 268 0.16 11.02 -18.43
C SER A 268 1.32 12.01 -18.46
N ILE A 269 2.52 11.51 -18.70
CA ILE A 269 3.72 12.35 -18.87
C ILE A 269 3.61 13.17 -20.15
N GLY A 270 3.27 12.51 -21.26
CA GLY A 270 3.24 13.11 -22.58
C GLY A 270 2.17 14.17 -22.77
N ILE A 271 0.98 14.00 -22.18
CA ILE A 271 -0.10 14.99 -22.30
C ILE A 271 0.26 16.31 -21.60
N ILE A 272 0.81 16.24 -20.39
CA ILE A 272 1.23 17.42 -19.62
C ILE A 272 2.41 18.11 -20.30
N ALA A 273 3.39 17.33 -20.76
CA ALA A 273 4.53 17.87 -21.48
C ALA A 273 4.11 18.57 -22.78
N SER A 274 3.24 17.95 -23.57
CA SER A 274 2.76 18.50 -24.84
C SER A 274 2.04 19.83 -24.63
N ILE A 275 1.12 19.89 -23.67
CA ILE A 275 0.32 21.09 -23.41
C ILE A 275 1.19 22.19 -22.79
N GLY A 276 2.08 21.84 -21.87
CA GLY A 276 3.04 22.77 -21.28
C GLY A 276 3.95 23.41 -22.33
N ILE A 277 4.53 22.61 -23.21
CA ILE A 277 5.43 23.09 -24.27
C ILE A 277 4.67 23.92 -25.31
N LEU A 278 3.47 23.50 -25.70
CA LEU A 278 2.61 24.28 -26.59
C LEU A 278 2.23 25.62 -25.97
N ALA A 279 1.93 25.66 -24.66
CA ALA A 279 1.64 26.88 -23.94
C ALA A 279 2.83 27.84 -23.95
N ILE A 280 4.04 27.34 -23.67
CA ILE A 280 5.27 28.15 -23.72
C ILE A 280 5.48 28.66 -25.15
N ALA A 281 5.44 27.79 -26.16
CA ALA A 281 5.64 28.17 -27.56
C ALA A 281 4.65 29.26 -28.01
N LEU A 282 3.39 29.16 -27.61
CA LEU A 282 2.36 30.16 -27.90
C LEU A 282 2.68 31.50 -27.24
N LEU A 283 3.12 31.51 -25.98
CA LEU A 283 3.55 32.75 -25.33
C LEU A 283 4.75 33.40 -26.02
N ILE A 284 5.74 32.61 -26.44
CA ILE A 284 6.91 33.11 -27.15
C ILE A 284 6.50 33.84 -28.42
N ILE A 285 5.61 33.24 -29.21
CA ILE A 285 5.15 33.81 -30.48
C ILE A 285 4.37 35.11 -30.25
N ILE A 286 3.53 35.18 -29.21
CA ILE A 286 2.64 36.32 -28.96
C ILE A 286 3.36 37.47 -28.26
N LEU A 287 4.12 37.20 -27.20
CA LEU A 287 4.66 38.22 -26.32
C LEU A 287 5.99 38.80 -26.78
N LYS A 288 6.79 38.06 -27.56
CA LYS A 288 8.12 38.53 -27.95
C LYS A 288 8.50 38.06 -29.35
N ARG A 289 8.19 38.89 -30.34
CA ARG A 289 8.66 38.71 -31.72
C ARG A 289 10.06 39.34 -31.86
N PRO A 290 11.04 38.67 -32.47
CA PRO A 290 12.34 39.28 -32.73
C PRO A 290 12.15 40.57 -33.54
N SER A 291 12.82 41.66 -33.15
CA SER A 291 12.90 42.87 -33.99
C SER A 291 13.56 42.45 -35.30
N TYR A 292 12.83 42.61 -36.40
CA TYR A 292 13.42 42.50 -37.72
C TYR A 292 14.12 43.82 -38.00
N ASP A 293 15.34 43.95 -37.51
CA ASP A 293 16.20 45.01 -38.01
C ASP A 293 16.51 44.68 -39.48
N SER A 294 16.23 45.66 -40.33
CA SER A 294 16.45 45.65 -41.78
C SER A 294 17.91 45.94 -42.07
#